data_AF-A0ABD2P5C8-F1
#
_entry.id   AF-A0ABD2P5C8-F1
#
_cell.length_a   1.000
_cell.length_b   1.000
_cell.length_c   1.000
_cell.angle_alpha   90.00
_cell.angle_beta   90.00
_cell.angle_gamma   90.00
#
_symmetry.space_group_name_H-M   'P 1'
#
loop_
_entity.id
_entity.type
_entity.pdbx_description
1 polymer ?
#
loop_
_entity_poly.entity_id
_entity_poly.type
_entity_poly.pdbx_seq_one_letter_code
_entity_poly.pdbx_strand_id
1 'polypeptide(L)'
;MDCRSYREANIDSDHYLVASTPRSLIWNSKNLSKTEEKKYNMRSFENPQIRADFEKNMNTRIQSINENTNTTSSHVNTYWEEIRDTYKTVTEEIVGT
;
A
#
# COMPACT_ATOMS: atom_id res chain seq x y z
N MET A 1 -20.50 20.29 -8.49
CA MET A 1 -19.27 20.72 -9.17
C MET A 1 -19.41 22.21 -9.44
N ASP A 2 -18.62 23.05 -8.78
CA ASP A 2 -18.51 24.47 -9.15
C ASP A 2 -17.19 24.61 -9.92
N CYS A 3 -17.26 24.54 -11.25
CA CYS A 3 -16.10 24.68 -12.12
C CYS A 3 -15.95 26.16 -12.48
N ARG A 4 -15.08 26.87 -11.77
CA ARG A 4 -14.67 28.22 -12.18
C ARG A 4 -13.68 28.09 -13.34
N SER A 5 -14.19 28.13 -14.57
CA SER A 5 -13.37 28.21 -15.77
C SER A 5 -12.83 29.64 -15.92
N TYR A 6 -11.52 29.81 -15.85
CA TYR A 6 -10.87 31.07 -16.19
C TYR A 6 -10.69 31.13 -17.71
N ARG A 7 -11.16 32.22 -18.33
CA ARG A 7 -10.88 32.56 -19.72
C ARG A 7 -9.61 33.42 -19.74
N GLU A 8 -8.46 32.82 -20.05
CA GLU A 8 -7.31 33.61 -20.50
C GLU A 8 -7.43 33.81 -22.01
N ALA A 9 -7.19 35.03 -22.47
CA ALA A 9 -7.22 35.38 -23.88
C ALA A 9 -5.91 34.96 -24.53
N ASN A 10 -5.97 34.04 -25.49
CA ASN A 10 -4.84 33.77 -26.38
C ASN A 10 -4.96 34.75 -27.56
N ILE A 11 -4.01 35.67 -27.71
CA ILE A 11 -4.12 36.80 -28.66
C ILE A 11 -4.07 36.36 -30.14
N ASP A 12 -3.77 35.10 -30.40
CA ASP A 12 -3.52 34.53 -31.74
C ASP A 12 -4.49 33.38 -32.12
N SER A 13 -5.61 33.24 -31.41
CA SER A 13 -6.62 32.21 -31.73
C SER A 13 -8.04 32.70 -31.51
N ASP A 14 -8.93 32.37 -32.44
CA ASP A 14 -10.39 32.48 -32.32
C ASP A 14 -11.01 31.46 -31.35
N HIS A 15 -10.19 30.57 -30.78
CA HIS A 15 -10.60 29.55 -29.81
C HIS A 15 -10.15 29.91 -28.39
N TYR A 16 -11.05 29.74 -27.41
CA TYR A 16 -10.75 29.96 -26.00
C TYR A 16 -10.12 28.71 -25.37
N LEU A 17 -9.00 28.89 -24.64
CA LEU A 17 -8.48 27.87 -23.74
C LEU A 17 -9.36 27.79 -22.49
N VAL A 18 -9.98 26.62 -22.27
CA VAL A 18 -10.77 26.35 -21.07
C VAL A 18 -9.91 25.58 -20.09
N ALA A 19 -9.32 26.29 -19.12
CA ALA A 19 -8.62 25.66 -18.01
C ALA A 19 -9.62 25.27 -16.91
N SER A 20 -9.58 24.01 -16.49
CA SER A 20 -10.29 23.55 -15.29
C SER A 20 -9.28 23.15 -14.23
N THR A 21 -9.39 23.71 -13.03
CA THR A 21 -8.56 23.33 -11.88
C THR A 21 -9.41 22.43 -10.97
N PRO A 22 -9.29 21.09 -11.05
CA PRO A 22 -10.03 20.22 -10.16
C PRO A 22 -9.52 20.39 -8.72
N ARG A 23 -10.30 21.03 -7.85
CA ARG A 23 -10.09 21.00 -6.41
C ARG A 23 -10.81 19.78 -5.84
N SER A 24 -10.12 18.66 -5.72
CA SER A 24 -10.63 17.55 -4.92
C SER A 24 -10.57 17.95 -3.44
N LEU A 25 -11.73 18.04 -2.79
CA LEU A 25 -11.78 18.23 -1.34
C LEU A 25 -11.37 16.93 -0.66
N ILE A 26 -10.20 16.94 -0.01
CA ILE A 26 -9.64 15.84 0.80
C ILE A 26 -10.62 15.38 1.91
N TRP A 27 -11.67 16.16 2.18
CA TRP A 27 -12.68 15.88 3.20
C TRP A 27 -13.33 14.50 3.07
N ASN A 28 -13.61 14.03 1.86
CA ASN A 28 -14.36 12.78 1.67
C ASN A 28 -13.51 11.50 1.72
N SER A 29 -12.18 11.59 1.80
CA SER A 29 -11.36 10.38 2.04
C SER A 29 -11.46 9.86 3.47
N LYS A 30 -11.88 10.71 4.42
CA LYS A 30 -12.04 10.34 5.84
C LYS A 30 -13.31 9.54 6.13
N ASN A 31 -14.25 9.48 5.18
CA ASN A 31 -15.54 8.77 5.31
C ASN A 31 -15.53 7.38 4.67
N LEU A 32 -14.40 6.93 4.13
CA LEU A 32 -14.20 5.50 3.91
C LEU A 32 -14.18 4.86 5.29
N SER A 33 -15.19 4.03 5.58
CA SER A 33 -15.25 3.21 6.79
C SER A 33 -13.84 2.69 7.07
N LYS A 34 -13.24 3.13 8.17
CA LYS A 34 -11.94 2.60 8.58
C LYS A 34 -12.17 1.12 8.82
N THR A 35 -11.73 0.28 7.89
CA THR A 35 -11.48 -1.12 8.18
C THR A 35 -10.65 -1.13 9.45
N GLU A 36 -11.10 -1.86 10.47
CA GLU A 36 -10.39 -1.95 11.75
C GLU A 36 -8.98 -2.50 11.47
N GLU A 37 -8.01 -1.62 11.37
CA GLU A 37 -6.61 -1.99 11.19
C GLU A 37 -6.15 -2.66 12.48
N LYS A 38 -5.85 -3.96 12.43
CA LYS A 38 -5.20 -4.68 13.53
C LYS A 38 -3.90 -3.96 13.85
N LYS A 39 -3.74 -3.53 15.10
CA LYS A 39 -2.51 -2.88 15.59
C LYS A 39 -1.67 -3.91 16.31
N TYR A 40 -0.44 -4.09 15.86
CA TYR A 40 0.53 -4.98 16.51
C TYR A 40 1.34 -4.21 17.56
N ASN A 41 1.65 -4.87 18.67
CA ASN A 41 2.50 -4.28 19.70
C ASN A 41 3.97 -4.30 19.26
N MET A 42 4.44 -3.19 18.70
CA MET A 42 5.82 -3.04 18.21
C MET A 42 6.87 -3.15 19.32
N ARG A 43 6.51 -2.98 20.60
CA ARG A 43 7.45 -3.13 21.73
C ARG A 43 7.90 -4.57 21.94
N SER A 44 7.16 -5.55 21.42
CA SER A 44 7.58 -6.95 21.45
C SER A 44 8.93 -7.16 20.74
N PHE A 45 9.24 -6.38 19.71
CA PHE A 45 10.50 -6.44 18.97
C PHE A 45 11.70 -5.82 19.70
N GLU A 46 11.50 -5.17 20.85
CA GLU A 46 12.61 -4.75 21.71
C GLU A 46 13.33 -5.96 22.32
N ASN A 47 12.65 -7.11 22.44
CA ASN A 47 13.27 -8.35 22.85
C ASN A 47 14.10 -8.95 21.71
N PRO A 48 15.43 -9.13 21.89
CA PRO A 48 16.30 -9.66 20.84
C PRO A 48 15.92 -11.08 20.41
N GLN A 49 15.32 -11.88 21.30
CA GLN A 49 14.87 -13.24 20.98
C GLN A 49 13.72 -13.24 19.98
N ILE A 50 12.71 -12.40 20.22
CA ILE A 50 11.54 -12.23 19.35
C ILE A 50 11.96 -11.76 17.95
N ARG A 51 12.96 -10.87 17.90
CA ARG A 51 13.54 -10.40 16.64
C ARG A 51 14.27 -11.51 15.87
N ALA A 52 15.07 -12.33 16.56
CA ALA A 52 15.78 -13.45 15.94
C ALA A 52 14.81 -14.52 15.42
N ASP A 53 13.76 -14.82 16.18
CA ASP A 53 12.73 -15.77 15.78
C ASP A 53 11.93 -15.27 14.56
N PHE A 54 11.64 -13.96 14.50
CA PHE A 54 11.00 -13.32 13.35
C PHE A 54 11.86 -13.41 12.09
N GLU A 55 13.13 -13.04 12.20
CA GLU A 55 14.06 -13.09 11.08
C GLU A 55 14.23 -14.52 10.55
N LYS A 56 14.36 -15.50 11.44
CA LYS A 56 14.46 -16.91 11.08
C LYS A 56 13.20 -17.41 10.37
N ASN A 57 12.02 -17.16 10.93
CA ASN A 57 10.76 -17.63 10.36
C ASN A 57 10.42 -16.95 9.03
N MET A 58 10.83 -15.69 8.86
CA MET A 58 10.60 -14.98 7.61
C MET A 58 11.55 -15.44 6.51
N ASN A 59 12.83 -15.63 6.82
CA ASN A 59 13.82 -16.12 5.86
C ASN A 59 13.48 -17.52 5.34
N THR A 60 13.00 -18.43 6.20
CA THR A 60 12.59 -19.77 5.77
C THR A 60 11.37 -19.73 4.84
N ARG A 61 10.35 -18.94 5.17
CA ARG A 61 9.13 -18.82 4.34
C ARG A 61 9.39 -18.15 2.99
N ILE A 62 10.22 -17.10 2.96
CA ILE A 62 10.60 -16.43 1.70
C ILE A 62 11.39 -17.37 0.81
N GLN A 63 12.32 -18.16 1.36
CA GLN A 63 13.05 -19.16 0.59
C GLN A 63 12.10 -20.18 -0.06
N SER A 64 11.11 -20.68 0.67
CA SER A 64 10.09 -21.59 0.11
C SER A 64 9.24 -20.95 -0.99
N ILE A 65 8.95 -19.66 -0.92
CA ILE A 65 8.22 -18.93 -2.00
C ILE A 65 9.10 -18.83 -3.26
N ASN A 66 10.38 -18.50 -3.09
CA ASN A 66 11.32 -18.35 -4.20
C ASN A 66 11.57 -19.68 -4.93
N GLU A 67 11.56 -20.81 -4.22
CA GLU A 67 11.73 -22.14 -4.82
C GLU A 67 10.50 -22.59 -5.63
N ASN A 68 9.29 -22.12 -5.28
CA ASN A 68 8.04 -22.51 -5.95
C ASN A 68 7.68 -21.64 -7.17
N THR A 69 8.26 -20.45 -7.31
CA THR A 69 7.85 -19.50 -8.34
C THR A 69 8.83 -19.50 -9.53
N ASN A 70 8.48 -20.25 -10.57
CA ASN A 70 9.12 -20.11 -11.89
C ASN A 70 8.68 -18.77 -12.51
N THR A 71 9.54 -17.76 -12.40
CA THR A 71 9.29 -16.36 -12.78
C THR A 71 8.82 -16.18 -14.23
N THR A 72 7.52 -16.04 -14.40
CA THR A 72 6.88 -15.40 -15.57
C THR A 72 6.15 -14.14 -15.12
N SER A 73 6.06 -13.13 -15.98
CA SER A 73 5.56 -11.78 -15.66
C SER A 73 4.14 -11.72 -15.08
N SER A 74 3.31 -12.75 -15.32
CA SER A 74 1.97 -12.87 -14.74
C SER A 74 1.97 -13.22 -13.24
N HIS A 75 3.09 -13.69 -12.68
CA HIS A 75 3.20 -14.16 -11.29
C HIS A 75 3.74 -13.10 -10.31
N VAL A 76 4.10 -11.90 -10.78
CA VAL A 76 4.68 -10.87 -9.90
C VAL A 76 3.66 -10.38 -8.88
N ASN A 77 2.40 -10.18 -9.27
CA ASN A 77 1.36 -9.73 -8.35
C ASN A 77 1.04 -10.80 -7.30
N THR A 78 0.90 -12.06 -7.71
CA THR A 78 0.65 -13.18 -6.78
C THR A 78 1.81 -13.39 -5.82
N TYR A 79 3.05 -13.21 -6.29
CA TYR A 79 4.25 -13.25 -5.45
C TYR A 79 4.25 -12.16 -4.36
N TRP A 80 3.88 -10.93 -4.71
CA TRP A 80 3.77 -9.85 -3.72
C TRP A 80 2.65 -10.07 -2.71
N GLU A 81 1.55 -10.70 -3.13
CA GLU A 81 0.46 -11.10 -2.23
C GLU A 81 0.92 -12.18 -1.25
N GLU A 82 1.64 -13.21 -1.72
CA GLU A 82 2.22 -14.25 -0.88
C GLU A 82 3.23 -13.70 0.13
N ILE A 83 4.10 -12.77 -0.28
CA ILE A 83 5.03 -12.09 0.66
C ILE A 83 4.25 -11.28 1.70
N ARG A 84 3.20 -10.58 1.28
CA ARG A 84 2.38 -9.78 2.20
C ARG A 84 1.69 -10.67 3.23
N ASP A 85 1.15 -11.81 2.81
CA ASP A 85 0.42 -12.69 3.70
C ASP A 85 1.35 -13.53 4.59
N THR A 86 2.54 -13.91 4.09
CA THR A 86 3.59 -14.45 4.97
C THR A 86 4.04 -13.46 6.03
N TYR A 87 4.21 -12.18 5.68
CA TYR A 87 4.52 -11.16 6.67
C TYR A 87 3.46 -11.04 7.76
N LYS A 88 2.17 -11.01 7.38
CA LYS A 88 1.06 -10.96 8.35
C LYS A 88 1.04 -12.19 9.26
N THR A 89 1.17 -13.39 8.69
CA THR A 89 1.10 -14.65 9.45
C THR A 89 2.26 -14.77 10.44
N VAL A 90 3.50 -14.49 10.01
CA VAL A 90 4.67 -14.52 10.90
C VAL A 90 4.55 -13.47 12.01
N THR A 91 4.04 -12.28 11.68
CA THR A 91 3.83 -11.23 12.68
C THR A 91 2.76 -11.62 13.69
N GLU A 92 1.65 -12.23 13.25
CA GLU A 92 0.57 -12.70 14.13
C GLU A 92 1.01 -13.87 15.02
N GLU A 93 1.84 -14.78 14.52
CA GLU A 93 2.41 -15.90 15.29
C GLU A 93 3.38 -15.45 16.40
N ILE A 94 4.15 -14.39 16.15
CA ILE A 94 5.25 -13.97 17.04
C ILE A 94 4.80 -12.88 18.02
N VAL A 95 4.07 -11.88 17.53
CA VAL A 95 3.68 -10.72 18.32
C VAL A 95 2.33 -10.92 18.99
N GLY A 96 1.45 -11.71 18.37
CA GLY A 96 0.03 -11.77 18.75
C GLY A 96 -0.69 -10.45 18.49
N THR A 97 -2.02 -10.46 18.62
CA THR A 97 -2.84 -9.24 18.67
C THR A 97 -2.90 -8.67 20.08
#